data_AF-A0A835Y6Y9-F1
#
_entry.id   AF-A0A835Y6Y9-F1
#
_cell.length_a   1.000
_cell.length_b   1.000
_cell.length_c   1.000
_cell.angle_alpha   90.00
_cell.angle_beta   90.00
_cell.angle_gamma   90.00
#
_symmetry.space_group_name_H-M   'P 1'
#
loop_
_entity.id
_entity.type
_entity.pdbx_description
1 polymer ?
#
loop_
_entity_poly.entity_id
_entity_poly.type
_entity_poly.pdbx_seq_one_letter_code
_entity_poly.pdbx_strand_id
1 'polypeptide(L)'
;MGETSFSAPPSSPFAGPKGFKIGKYHHLHEQLRGGQEQLDAMRRTPDAADEAALRRGAAAFFPAAGSGRLLSASACLFTNTPDGHFLVDRHPRHPQVVLCSACSGHGFKMSSGIGELLAHMVAAGPSAADQDPGSRSASGTGLESDSAADAKSLEAGDMGAGMRLMRPFRLDPGRRGGAAALARFGASG
;
A
#
# COMPACT_ATOMS: atom_id res chain seq x y z
N MET A 1 -10.81 -7.91 3.44
CA MET A 1 -11.25 -7.02 4.54
C MET A 1 -12.68 -6.61 4.26
N GLY A 2 -13.65 -6.97 5.09
CA GLY A 2 -14.98 -6.36 5.00
C GLY A 2 -14.94 -4.91 5.51
N GLU A 3 -15.59 -4.01 4.81
CA GLU A 3 -15.89 -2.64 5.24
C GLU A 3 -17.33 -2.60 5.71
N THR A 4 -17.66 -1.96 6.84
CA THR A 4 -19.06 -1.71 7.24
C THR A 4 -19.24 -0.36 7.94
N SER A 5 -20.39 0.30 7.76
CA SER A 5 -20.69 1.66 8.26
C SER A 5 -21.96 1.71 9.14
N PHE A 6 -22.00 2.55 10.22
CA PHE A 6 -23.11 2.64 11.22
C PHE A 6 -23.58 4.06 11.65
N SER A 7 -24.91 4.25 11.78
CA SER A 7 -25.75 5.40 12.26
C SER A 7 -25.21 6.40 13.35
N ALA A 8 -25.18 7.74 13.17
CA ALA A 8 -25.07 8.80 14.22
C ALA A 8 -26.16 9.93 14.08
N PRO A 9 -26.42 10.86 15.04
CA PRO A 9 -27.63 11.73 15.09
C PRO A 9 -27.53 13.07 14.32
N PRO A 10 -28.65 13.76 13.95
CA PRO A 10 -28.90 14.36 12.63
C PRO A 10 -28.68 15.90 12.40
N SER A 11 -27.62 16.54 12.92
CA SER A 11 -27.37 17.99 12.66
C SER A 11 -26.03 18.33 11.97
N SER A 12 -25.56 17.51 11.04
CA SER A 12 -24.24 17.71 10.39
C SER A 12 -24.42 18.00 8.89
N PRO A 13 -23.60 18.88 8.29
CA PRO A 13 -23.62 19.17 6.85
C PRO A 13 -23.31 17.96 5.95
N PHE A 14 -22.91 16.82 6.53
CA PHE A 14 -22.85 15.54 5.84
C PHE A 14 -24.25 14.90 5.80
N ALA A 15 -25.09 15.36 4.87
CA ALA A 15 -26.43 14.84 4.64
C ALA A 15 -26.37 13.41 4.05
N GLY A 16 -26.34 12.43 4.95
CA GLY A 16 -26.39 11.00 4.67
C GLY A 16 -26.59 10.22 5.96
N PRO A 17 -26.90 8.91 5.91
CA PRO A 17 -26.94 8.09 7.10
C PRO A 17 -25.56 8.16 7.78
N LYS A 18 -25.53 8.71 8.99
CA LYS A 18 -24.26 9.07 9.62
C LYS A 18 -23.54 7.80 10.01
N GLY A 19 -22.31 7.61 9.57
CA GLY A 19 -21.58 6.35 9.67
C GLY A 19 -20.33 6.50 10.53
N PHE A 20 -19.81 5.43 11.12
CA PHE A 20 -18.36 5.23 11.08
C PHE A 20 -18.00 3.91 10.43
N LYS A 21 -16.90 3.94 9.69
CA LYS A 21 -16.38 2.84 8.88
C LYS A 21 -15.43 2.02 9.74
N ILE A 22 -15.61 0.70 9.73
CA ILE A 22 -14.67 -0.24 10.34
C ILE A 22 -14.17 -1.20 9.26
N GLY A 23 -12.87 -1.39 9.23
CA GLY A 23 -12.22 -2.49 8.52
C GLY A 23 -11.41 -3.32 9.51
N LYS A 24 -11.39 -4.63 9.32
CA LYS A 24 -10.53 -5.54 10.09
C LYS A 24 -9.56 -6.24 9.16
N TYR A 25 -8.27 -6.10 9.50
CA TYR A 25 -7.18 -6.80 8.83
C TYR A 25 -7.26 -8.29 9.12
N HIS A 26 -7.09 -9.14 8.10
CA HIS A 26 -7.22 -10.60 8.20
C HIS A 26 -8.46 -11.07 8.99
N HIS A 27 -9.61 -10.44 8.77
CA HIS A 27 -10.81 -10.66 9.58
C HIS A 27 -11.32 -12.11 9.59
N LEU A 28 -11.06 -12.86 8.51
CA LEU A 28 -11.28 -14.30 8.37
C LEU A 28 -10.00 -15.08 8.00
N HIS A 29 -8.83 -14.45 8.08
CA HIS A 29 -7.53 -15.03 7.67
C HIS A 29 -7.47 -15.60 6.24
N GLU A 30 -8.39 -15.17 5.36
CA GLU A 30 -8.37 -15.52 3.94
C GLU A 30 -7.11 -14.96 3.28
N GLN A 31 -6.28 -15.84 2.71
CA GLN A 31 -5.08 -15.46 1.96
C GLN A 31 -5.17 -15.97 0.53
N LEU A 32 -4.96 -15.06 -0.42
CA LEU A 32 -4.87 -15.36 -1.84
C LEU A 32 -3.40 -15.50 -2.19
N ARG A 33 -2.94 -16.74 -2.36
CA ARG A 33 -1.53 -17.07 -2.65
C ARG A 33 -1.35 -17.82 -3.98
N GLY A 34 -2.43 -18.25 -4.61
CA GLY A 34 -2.42 -18.91 -5.92
C GLY A 34 -2.34 -17.94 -7.08
N GLY A 35 -2.43 -18.50 -8.28
CA GLY A 35 -2.36 -17.76 -9.55
C GLY A 35 -3.64 -17.00 -9.91
N GLN A 36 -3.71 -16.56 -11.16
CA GLN A 36 -4.80 -15.75 -11.70
C GLN A 36 -6.18 -16.37 -11.45
N GLU A 37 -6.33 -17.69 -11.63
CA GLU A 37 -7.60 -18.39 -11.40
C GLU A 37 -8.16 -18.20 -9.98
N GLN A 38 -7.31 -18.23 -8.96
CA GLN A 38 -7.74 -17.99 -7.58
C GLN A 38 -8.15 -16.53 -7.34
N LEU A 39 -7.45 -15.58 -7.98
CA LEU A 39 -7.80 -14.16 -7.91
C LEU A 39 -9.15 -13.88 -8.60
N ASP A 40 -9.42 -14.55 -9.70
CA ASP A 40 -10.67 -14.40 -10.44
C ASP A 40 -11.84 -15.03 -9.70
N ALA A 41 -11.64 -16.21 -9.10
CA ALA A 41 -12.63 -16.94 -8.31
C ALA A 41 -12.90 -16.33 -6.92
N MET A 42 -12.12 -15.34 -6.49
CA MET A 42 -12.24 -14.76 -5.16
C MET A 42 -13.59 -14.03 -4.97
N ARG A 43 -14.22 -14.29 -3.83
CA ARG A 43 -15.44 -13.60 -3.37
C ARG A 43 -15.18 -12.10 -3.17
N ARG A 44 -15.90 -11.25 -3.93
CA ARG A 44 -15.84 -9.78 -3.84
C ARG A 44 -17.00 -9.14 -3.06
N THR A 45 -18.01 -9.93 -2.72
CA THR A 45 -19.18 -9.48 -1.96
C THR A 45 -19.09 -10.01 -0.54
N PRO A 46 -19.11 -9.14 0.49
CA PRO A 46 -19.15 -9.60 1.87
C PRO A 46 -20.41 -10.40 2.19
N ASP A 47 -20.27 -11.35 3.11
CA ASP A 47 -21.37 -12.17 3.63
C ASP A 47 -21.62 -11.96 5.13
N ALA A 48 -22.51 -12.77 5.70
CA ALA A 48 -22.85 -12.70 7.12
C ALA A 48 -21.67 -13.01 8.06
N ALA A 49 -20.70 -13.82 7.63
CA ALA A 49 -19.50 -14.11 8.43
C ALA A 49 -18.55 -12.91 8.46
N ASP A 50 -18.43 -12.21 7.32
CA ASP A 50 -17.69 -10.95 7.22
C ASP A 50 -18.27 -9.89 8.16
N GLU A 51 -19.59 -9.68 8.12
CA GLU A 51 -20.30 -8.74 8.99
C GLU A 51 -20.17 -9.12 10.48
N ALA A 52 -20.37 -10.39 10.81
CA ALA A 52 -20.27 -10.86 12.19
C ALA A 52 -18.86 -10.64 12.78
N ALA A 53 -17.81 -10.84 11.98
CA ALA A 53 -16.43 -10.59 12.41
C ALA A 53 -16.16 -9.11 12.72
N LEU A 54 -16.71 -8.20 11.92
CA LEU A 54 -16.60 -6.76 12.13
C LEU A 54 -17.44 -6.30 13.31
N ARG A 55 -18.67 -6.80 13.46
CA ARG A 55 -19.55 -6.48 14.60
C ARG A 55 -18.95 -6.90 15.93
N ARG A 56 -18.31 -8.07 16.01
CA ARG A 56 -17.57 -8.48 17.22
C ARG A 56 -16.47 -7.49 17.59
N GLY A 57 -15.71 -7.02 16.61
CA GLY A 57 -14.69 -5.99 16.82
C GLY A 57 -15.29 -4.63 17.21
N ALA A 58 -16.36 -4.23 16.53
CA ALA A 58 -17.07 -2.98 16.79
C ALA A 58 -17.65 -2.94 18.21
N ALA A 59 -18.33 -4.00 18.64
CA ALA A 59 -18.99 -4.09 19.94
C ALA A 59 -18.00 -3.95 21.11
N ALA A 60 -16.74 -4.35 20.93
CA ALA A 60 -15.71 -4.25 21.97
C ALA A 60 -15.32 -2.78 22.27
N PHE A 61 -15.42 -1.88 21.30
CA PHE A 61 -15.01 -0.47 21.45
C PHE A 61 -16.20 0.51 21.36
N PHE A 62 -17.24 0.12 20.63
CA PHE A 62 -18.43 0.91 20.31
C PHE A 62 -19.68 0.02 20.38
N PRO A 63 -20.20 -0.28 21.59
CA PRO A 63 -21.33 -1.20 21.76
C PRO A 63 -22.57 -0.84 20.94
N ALA A 64 -22.92 0.45 20.88
CA ALA A 64 -24.05 0.94 20.08
C ALA A 64 -23.88 0.72 18.57
N ALA A 65 -22.64 0.65 18.10
CA ALA A 65 -22.34 0.35 16.71
C ALA A 65 -22.42 -1.14 16.41
N GLY A 66 -21.91 -1.98 17.32
CA GLY A 66 -21.94 -3.43 17.17
C GLY A 66 -23.35 -4.00 16.98
N SER A 67 -24.36 -3.35 17.57
CA SER A 67 -25.78 -3.69 17.44
C SER A 67 -26.55 -2.84 16.43
N GLY A 68 -25.91 -1.84 15.81
CA GLY A 68 -26.55 -0.90 14.89
C GLY A 68 -26.88 -1.49 13.52
N ARG A 69 -27.72 -0.79 12.75
CA ARG A 69 -28.03 -1.15 11.36
C ARG A 69 -26.77 -1.05 10.48
N LEU A 70 -26.49 -2.11 9.73
CA LEU A 70 -25.47 -2.09 8.68
C LEU A 70 -25.90 -1.13 7.55
N LEU A 71 -25.07 -0.14 7.22
CA LEU A 71 -25.37 0.81 6.14
C LEU A 71 -24.83 0.38 4.77
N SER A 72 -23.65 -0.24 4.73
CA SER A 72 -22.98 -0.68 3.50
C SER A 72 -21.91 -1.70 3.84
N ALA A 73 -21.64 -2.66 2.94
CA ALA A 73 -20.52 -3.58 3.07
C ALA A 73 -19.71 -3.73 1.77
N SER A 74 -18.38 -3.77 1.87
CA SER A 74 -17.49 -4.01 0.72
C SER A 74 -16.28 -4.89 1.05
N ALA A 75 -15.80 -5.67 0.08
CA ALA A 75 -14.54 -6.41 0.20
C ALA A 75 -13.36 -5.54 -0.27
N CYS A 76 -12.42 -5.29 0.63
CA CYS A 76 -11.18 -4.58 0.37
C CYS A 76 -10.01 -5.57 0.25
N LEU A 77 -9.25 -5.40 -0.84
CA LEU A 77 -8.11 -6.22 -1.24
C LEU A 77 -6.85 -5.38 -1.30
N PHE A 78 -5.74 -5.99 -0.94
CA PHE A 78 -4.42 -5.40 -1.09
C PHE A 78 -3.39 -6.52 -1.15
N THR A 79 -2.25 -6.23 -1.76
CA THR A 79 -1.10 -7.10 -1.83
C THR A 79 -0.24 -6.96 -0.57
N ASN A 80 0.48 -8.02 -0.21
CA ASN A 80 1.42 -8.03 0.91
C ASN A 80 2.79 -8.47 0.41
N THR A 81 3.82 -7.66 0.65
CA THR A 81 5.19 -8.16 0.54
C THR A 81 5.51 -9.05 1.75
N PRO A 82 6.45 -10.00 1.64
CA PRO A 82 6.80 -10.87 2.77
C PRO A 82 7.40 -10.14 3.98
N ASP A 83 7.91 -8.93 3.79
CA ASP A 83 8.49 -8.06 4.83
C ASP A 83 7.57 -6.90 5.24
N GLY A 84 6.40 -6.75 4.63
CA GLY A 84 5.43 -5.71 4.98
C GLY A 84 5.77 -4.29 4.49
N HIS A 85 6.91 -4.09 3.83
CA HIS A 85 7.29 -2.79 3.27
C HIS A 85 6.63 -2.53 1.91
N PHE A 86 6.72 -1.28 1.41
CA PHE A 86 6.28 -0.98 0.06
C PHE A 86 7.23 -1.58 -0.98
N LEU A 87 6.74 -1.60 -2.22
CA LEU A 87 7.55 -1.84 -3.40
C LEU A 87 7.33 -0.68 -4.36
N VAL A 88 8.36 0.15 -4.55
CA VAL A 88 8.35 1.24 -5.52
C VAL A 88 9.69 1.15 -6.24
N ASP A 89 9.66 0.76 -7.49
CA ASP A 89 10.87 0.54 -8.28
C ASP A 89 10.57 0.61 -9.78
N ARG A 90 11.60 0.60 -10.63
CA ARG A 90 11.46 0.36 -12.05
C ARG A 90 11.54 -1.13 -12.36
N HIS A 91 10.77 -1.55 -13.36
CA HIS A 91 10.79 -2.93 -13.83
C HIS A 91 12.20 -3.29 -14.32
N PRO A 92 12.78 -4.44 -13.90
CA PRO A 92 14.19 -4.76 -14.14
C PRO A 92 14.59 -4.88 -15.60
N ARG A 93 13.66 -5.24 -16.50
CA ARG A 93 13.91 -5.31 -17.95
C ARG A 93 13.28 -4.16 -18.75
N HIS A 94 12.48 -3.32 -18.09
CA HIS A 94 11.69 -2.28 -18.75
C HIS A 94 11.78 -1.01 -17.91
N PRO A 95 12.92 -0.30 -17.94
CA PRO A 95 13.16 0.84 -17.06
C PRO A 95 12.12 1.96 -17.22
N GLN A 96 11.43 2.05 -18.35
CA GLN A 96 10.30 2.96 -18.58
C GLN A 96 9.03 2.62 -17.76
N VAL A 97 8.95 1.43 -17.16
CA VAL A 97 7.82 0.98 -16.34
C VAL A 97 8.16 1.16 -14.86
N VAL A 98 7.35 1.92 -14.14
CA VAL A 98 7.42 2.03 -12.68
C VAL A 98 6.45 1.03 -12.06
N LEU A 99 6.97 0.14 -11.22
CA LEU A 99 6.23 -0.76 -10.37
C LEU A 99 5.92 -0.05 -9.06
N CYS A 100 4.63 0.05 -8.72
CA CYS A 100 4.18 0.55 -7.43
C CYS A 100 3.23 -0.44 -6.79
N SER A 101 3.59 -0.90 -5.60
CA SER A 101 2.77 -1.71 -4.73
C SER A 101 2.84 -1.11 -3.33
N ALA A 102 1.94 -0.17 -3.05
CA ALA A 102 1.71 0.43 -1.73
C ALA A 102 0.98 -0.56 -0.80
N CYS A 103 1.65 -1.68 -0.55
CA CYS A 103 1.14 -2.92 0.04
C CYS A 103 0.83 -2.84 1.54
N SER A 104 0.42 -3.98 2.07
CA SER A 104 0.56 -4.35 3.49
C SER A 104 -0.40 -3.64 4.43
N GLY A 105 -1.53 -3.18 3.90
CA GLY A 105 -2.65 -2.64 4.67
C GLY A 105 -2.40 -1.25 5.25
N HIS A 106 -1.31 -0.58 4.85
CA HIS A 106 -0.92 0.71 5.43
C HIS A 106 -0.56 1.80 4.40
N GLY A 107 -0.68 1.50 3.09
CA GLY A 107 -0.41 2.46 2.01
C GLY A 107 -1.30 3.71 2.00
N PHE A 108 -2.55 3.62 2.48
CA PHE A 108 -3.51 4.74 2.40
C PHE A 108 -3.01 6.02 3.09
N LYS A 109 -2.42 5.90 4.29
CA LYS A 109 -1.91 7.06 5.05
C LYS A 109 -0.72 7.74 4.39
N MET A 110 -0.03 7.03 3.49
CA MET A 110 1.15 7.51 2.78
C MET A 110 0.85 7.86 1.32
N SER A 111 -0.41 7.76 0.89
CA SER A 111 -0.80 7.84 -0.53
C SER A 111 -0.33 9.12 -1.22
N SER A 112 -0.47 10.28 -0.57
CA SER A 112 0.01 11.57 -1.12
C SER A 112 1.52 11.57 -1.37
N GLY A 113 2.31 11.09 -0.40
CA GLY A 113 3.77 11.04 -0.53
C GLY A 113 4.25 10.03 -1.57
N ILE A 114 3.59 8.88 -1.65
CA ILE A 114 3.84 7.89 -2.71
C ILE A 114 3.50 8.49 -4.08
N GLY A 115 2.38 9.21 -4.21
CA GLY A 115 2.00 9.87 -5.44
C GLY A 115 3.05 10.89 -5.92
N GLU A 116 3.57 11.70 -5.01
CA GLU A 116 4.64 12.66 -5.32
C GLU A 116 5.93 11.96 -5.76
N LEU A 117 6.36 10.91 -5.06
CA LEU A 117 7.53 10.10 -5.44
C LEU A 117 7.37 9.51 -6.84
N LEU A 118 6.20 8.93 -7.15
CA LEU A 118 5.92 8.35 -8.46
C LEU A 118 5.94 9.42 -9.57
N ALA A 119 5.35 10.59 -9.32
CA ALA A 119 5.37 11.70 -10.28
C ALA A 119 6.80 12.14 -10.58
N HIS A 120 7.64 12.25 -9.54
CA HIS A 120 9.05 12.59 -9.70
C HIS A 120 9.81 11.52 -10.50
N MET A 121 9.65 10.24 -10.16
CA MET A 121 10.29 9.13 -10.91
C MET A 121 9.89 9.15 -12.39
N VAL A 122 8.62 9.38 -12.70
CA VAL A 122 8.16 9.45 -14.10
C VAL A 122 8.77 10.66 -14.81
N ALA A 123 8.80 11.84 -14.18
CA ALA A 123 9.33 13.05 -14.78
C ALA A 123 10.85 13.01 -14.99
N ALA A 124 11.61 12.43 -14.05
CA ALA A 124 13.07 12.32 -14.14
C ALA A 124 13.53 11.30 -15.20
N GLY A 125 12.68 10.32 -15.53
CA GLY A 125 13.04 9.23 -16.43
C GLY A 125 14.05 8.25 -15.80
N PRO A 126 14.42 7.18 -16.53
CA PRO A 126 15.35 6.18 -16.01
C PRO A 126 16.77 6.72 -15.89
N SER A 127 17.44 6.41 -14.78
CA SER A 127 18.85 6.68 -14.56
C SER A 127 19.72 5.49 -14.99
N ALA A 128 21.04 5.70 -15.09
CA ALA A 128 21.99 4.60 -15.34
C ALA A 128 21.93 3.52 -14.25
N ALA A 129 21.74 3.91 -12.98
CA ALA A 129 21.56 2.97 -11.87
C ALA A 129 20.30 2.12 -12.05
N ASP A 130 19.19 2.68 -12.53
CA ASP A 130 17.97 1.91 -12.77
C ASP A 130 18.14 0.78 -13.81
N GLN A 131 19.14 0.90 -14.69
CA GLN A 131 19.47 -0.08 -15.72
C GLN A 131 20.52 -1.11 -15.28
N ASP A 132 21.19 -0.90 -14.15
CA ASP A 132 22.14 -1.83 -13.57
C ASP A 132 21.44 -2.72 -12.52
N PRO A 133 21.26 -4.03 -12.76
CA PRO A 133 20.70 -4.95 -11.77
C PRO A 133 21.51 -5.04 -10.48
N GLY A 134 22.83 -4.82 -10.54
CA GLY A 134 23.75 -4.87 -9.40
C GLY A 134 23.66 -3.65 -8.48
N SER A 135 23.09 -2.54 -8.95
CA SER A 135 22.87 -1.32 -8.16
C SER A 135 21.74 -1.46 -7.12
N ARG A 136 20.98 -2.56 -7.17
CA ARG A 136 19.85 -2.85 -6.28
C ARG A 136 20.35 -3.44 -4.96
N SER A 137 21.11 -2.67 -4.20
CA SER A 137 21.74 -3.13 -2.95
C SER A 137 20.78 -3.18 -1.76
N ALA A 138 21.03 -4.13 -0.87
CA ALA A 138 20.33 -4.32 0.39
C ALA A 138 20.77 -3.31 1.45
N SER A 139 20.31 -2.06 1.32
CA SER A 139 20.45 -1.11 2.43
C SER A 139 19.54 0.10 2.25
N GLY A 140 18.54 0.18 3.14
CA GLY A 140 17.99 1.45 3.59
C GLY A 140 16.56 1.73 3.16
N THR A 141 15.63 1.59 4.10
CA THR A 141 14.61 2.63 4.27
C THR A 141 15.36 3.86 4.80
N GLY A 142 15.81 4.75 3.91
CA GLY A 142 16.67 5.86 4.32
C GLY A 142 16.57 7.04 3.36
N LEU A 143 16.30 8.21 3.94
CA LEU A 143 16.62 9.51 3.36
C LEU A 143 18.15 9.55 3.21
N GLU A 144 18.68 9.28 2.02
CA GLU A 144 20.09 9.54 1.74
C GLU A 144 20.20 10.38 0.47
N SER A 145 20.86 11.53 0.60
CA SER A 145 21.09 12.49 -0.45
C SER A 145 22.28 12.08 -1.31
N ASP A 146 22.01 11.75 -2.57
CA ASP A 146 23.06 11.45 -3.56
C ASP A 146 23.47 12.69 -4.39
N SER A 147 22.93 13.90 -4.12
CA SER A 147 23.35 15.11 -4.83
C SER A 147 23.46 16.38 -3.99
N ALA A 148 24.39 17.24 -4.39
CA ALA A 148 24.57 18.59 -3.83
C ALA A 148 23.33 19.51 -4.05
N ALA A 149 22.44 19.16 -4.99
CA ALA A 149 21.18 19.88 -5.22
C ALA A 149 20.12 19.51 -4.17
N ASP A 150 20.12 18.27 -3.70
CA ASP A 150 19.16 17.80 -2.70
C ASP A 150 19.49 18.33 -1.29
N ALA A 151 20.78 18.45 -0.96
CA ALA A 151 21.24 19.08 0.28
C ALA A 151 20.78 20.55 0.40
N LYS A 152 20.84 21.31 -0.70
CA LYS A 152 20.35 22.71 -0.74
C LYS A 152 18.84 22.85 -0.58
N SER A 153 18.08 21.84 -1.02
CA SER A 153 16.62 21.88 -0.96
C SER A 153 16.08 21.51 0.43
N LEU A 154 16.82 20.66 1.17
CA LEU A 154 16.56 20.37 2.59
C LEU A 154 16.77 21.59 3.49
N GLU A 155 17.85 22.34 3.29
CA GLU A 155 18.12 23.56 4.08
C GLU A 155 17.07 24.66 3.85
N ALA A 156 16.36 24.62 2.71
CA ALA A 156 15.28 25.54 2.39
C ALA A 156 13.91 25.15 3.00
N GLY A 157 13.81 24.02 3.71
CA GLY A 157 12.55 23.57 4.32
C GLY A 157 11.49 23.09 3.30
N ASP A 158 11.89 22.75 2.08
CA ASP A 158 10.99 22.20 1.06
C ASP A 158 10.60 20.75 1.45
N MET A 159 9.41 20.59 2.00
CA MET A 159 8.84 19.27 2.35
C MET A 159 8.78 18.32 1.14
N GLY A 160 8.66 18.84 -0.10
CA GLY A 160 8.72 18.05 -1.33
C GLY A 160 10.13 17.53 -1.63
N ALA A 161 11.17 18.25 -1.23
CA ALA A 161 12.56 17.81 -1.35
C ALA A 161 12.88 16.61 -0.44
N GLY A 162 12.31 16.59 0.78
CA GLY A 162 12.42 15.44 1.69
C GLY A 162 11.84 14.15 1.11
N MET A 163 10.81 14.25 0.28
CA MET A 163 10.19 13.09 -0.37
C MET A 163 10.94 12.67 -1.65
N ARG A 164 11.58 13.61 -2.37
CA ARG A 164 12.49 13.34 -3.51
C ARG A 164 13.77 12.61 -3.10
N LEU A 165 14.18 12.81 -1.85
CA LEU A 165 15.31 12.12 -1.21
C LEU A 165 14.99 10.73 -0.67
N MET A 166 13.72 10.32 -0.70
CA MET A 166 13.32 9.01 -0.28
C MET A 166 13.78 8.00 -1.34
N ARG A 167 14.77 7.18 -1.02
CA ARG A 167 15.11 6.05 -1.89
C ARG A 167 13.87 5.17 -2.07
N PRO A 168 13.46 4.86 -3.32
CA PRO A 168 12.31 4.02 -3.55
C PRO A 168 12.49 2.68 -2.84
N PHE A 169 11.39 2.07 -2.40
CA PHE A 169 11.45 0.72 -1.81
C PHE A 169 11.73 -0.31 -2.92
N ARG A 170 13.00 -0.45 -3.30
CA ARG A 170 13.47 -1.19 -4.49
C ARG A 170 13.20 -2.70 -4.40
N LEU A 171 13.16 -3.34 -5.57
CA LEU A 171 13.29 -4.78 -5.75
C LEU A 171 14.73 -5.19 -5.43
N ASP A 172 14.98 -5.52 -4.18
CA ASP A 172 16.28 -5.94 -3.67
C ASP A 172 16.29 -7.45 -3.38
N PRO A 173 17.22 -8.24 -3.97
CA PRO A 173 17.29 -9.68 -3.75
C PRO A 173 17.60 -10.06 -2.28
N GLY A 174 18.25 -9.18 -1.51
CA GLY A 174 18.58 -9.38 -0.10
C GLY A 174 17.38 -9.24 0.84
N ARG A 175 16.29 -8.58 0.41
CA ARG A 175 15.05 -8.49 1.18
C ARG A 175 14.25 -9.78 1.13
N ARG A 176 13.46 -10.03 2.17
CA ARG A 176 12.63 -11.24 2.29
C ARG A 176 11.67 -11.35 1.09
N GLY A 177 11.89 -12.37 0.27
CA GLY A 177 11.11 -12.64 -0.94
C GLY A 177 11.49 -11.79 -2.16
N GLY A 178 12.50 -10.93 -2.06
CA GLY A 178 12.97 -10.10 -3.16
C GLY A 178 13.61 -10.89 -4.30
N ALA A 179 14.46 -11.87 -3.99
CA ALA A 179 15.04 -12.77 -5.00
C ALA A 179 13.95 -13.54 -5.78
N ALA A 180 12.94 -14.06 -5.09
CA ALA A 180 11.80 -14.73 -5.72
C ALA A 180 10.95 -13.78 -6.57
N ALA A 181 10.80 -12.51 -6.16
CA ALA A 181 10.12 -11.49 -6.94
C ALA A 181 10.89 -11.14 -8.23
N LEU A 182 12.21 -10.96 -8.15
CA LEU A 182 13.07 -10.69 -9.31
C LEU A 182 13.07 -11.86 -10.32
N ALA A 183 13.09 -13.09 -9.83
CA ALA A 183 13.01 -14.28 -10.68
C ALA A 183 11.72 -14.31 -11.53
N ARG A 184 10.58 -13.87 -10.96
CA ARG A 184 9.30 -13.77 -11.70
C ARG A 184 9.32 -12.76 -12.84
N PHE A 185 10.18 -11.75 -12.75
CA PHE A 185 10.39 -10.78 -13.83
C PHE A 185 11.44 -11.23 -14.84
N GLY A 186 11.99 -12.45 -14.72
CA GLY A 186 13.05 -12.95 -15.59
C GLY A 186 14.36 -12.19 -15.43
N ALA A 187 14.61 -11.65 -14.24
CA ALA A 187 15.76 -10.80 -13.91
C ALA A 187 16.81 -11.52 -13.04
N SER A 188 16.78 -12.86 -12.98
CA SER A 188 17.84 -13.65 -12.37
C SER A 188 19.01 -13.78 -13.35
N GLY A 189 19.92 -12.80 -13.32
CA GLY A 189 21.24 -12.85 -13.92
C GLY A 189 22.29 -12.75 -12.84
#